data_AF-A0A843RKS8-F1
#
_entry.id   AF-A0A843RKS8-F1
#
_cell.length_a   1.000
_cell.length_b   1.000
_cell.length_c   1.000
_cell.angle_alpha   90.00
_cell.angle_beta   90.00
_cell.angle_gamma   90.00
#
_symmetry.space_group_name_H-M   'P 1'
#
loop_
_entity.id
_entity.type
_entity.pdbx_description
1 polymer ?
#
loop_
_entity_poly.entity_id
_entity_poly.type
_entity_poly.pdbx_seq_one_letter_code
_entity_poly.pdbx_strand_id
1 'polypeptide(L)'
;MVLALFRRFTSSRSDRRVEPRGTRIDGRISLGGRDYLLKDWSRRGFSAVGVGADHYPGDKVALTVEVELEGEPLVFDCRAVVVWVDRERKELAGVFVDLDLRIQERIMRALFARRAEEQNLGAPLHV
;
A
#
# COMPACT_ATOMS: atom_id res chain seq x y z
N MET A 1 28.98 -35.00 -3.35
CA MET A 1 28.60 -33.79 -4.10
C MET A 1 27.23 -34.05 -4.72
N VAL A 2 26.19 -33.30 -4.34
CA VAL A 2 24.86 -33.40 -4.94
C VAL A 2 24.45 -31.99 -5.36
N LEU A 3 24.39 -31.73 -6.66
CA LEU A 3 23.86 -30.49 -7.21
C LEU A 3 22.34 -30.50 -7.09
N ALA A 4 21.79 -29.61 -6.27
CA ALA A 4 20.36 -29.33 -6.25
C ALA A 4 20.03 -28.35 -7.40
N LEU A 5 19.38 -28.87 -8.45
CA LEU A 5 18.71 -28.05 -9.47
C LEU A 5 17.52 -27.34 -8.81
N PHE A 6 17.67 -26.07 -8.47
CA PHE A 6 16.52 -25.22 -8.19
C PHE A 6 15.85 -24.81 -9.50
N ARG A 7 14.73 -25.46 -9.82
CA ARG A 7 13.75 -24.95 -10.80
C ARG A 7 13.31 -23.55 -10.35
N ARG A 8 13.76 -22.51 -11.04
CA ARG A 8 13.15 -21.18 -10.99
C ARG A 8 11.73 -21.29 -11.52
N PHE A 9 10.74 -21.27 -10.62
CA PHE A 9 9.39 -20.87 -10.99
C PHE A 9 9.41 -19.37 -11.27
N THR A 10 9.53 -19.00 -12.53
CA THR A 10 9.15 -17.67 -12.99
C THR A 10 7.63 -17.60 -12.90
N SER A 11 7.10 -17.18 -11.75
CA SER A 11 5.72 -16.73 -11.70
C SER A 11 5.65 -15.49 -12.58
N SER A 12 5.07 -15.63 -13.78
CA SER A 12 4.50 -14.49 -14.47
C SER A 12 3.59 -13.81 -13.45
N ARG A 13 3.89 -12.55 -13.13
CA ARG A 13 3.13 -11.77 -12.16
C ARG A 13 1.82 -11.46 -12.85
N SER A 14 0.86 -12.40 -12.77
CA SER A 14 -0.51 -12.11 -13.19
C SER A 14 -0.94 -10.88 -12.39
N ASP A 15 -1.46 -9.88 -13.09
CA ASP A 15 -1.99 -8.69 -12.46
C ASP A 15 -3.22 -9.12 -11.64
N ARG A 16 -2.99 -9.41 -10.35
CA ARG A 16 -4.01 -9.84 -9.38
C ARG A 16 -4.69 -8.65 -8.71
N ARG A 17 -4.73 -7.51 -9.39
CA ARG A 17 -5.09 -6.26 -8.73
C ARG A 17 -6.60 -6.07 -8.72
N VAL A 18 -7.12 -5.98 -7.51
CA VAL A 18 -8.56 -5.86 -7.22
C VAL A 18 -8.99 -4.38 -7.10
N GLU A 19 -8.04 -3.43 -7.00
CA GLU A 19 -8.32 -2.01 -6.74
C GLU A 19 -7.64 -1.06 -7.77
N PRO A 20 -8.36 -0.04 -8.30
CA PRO A 20 -7.84 0.90 -9.29
C PRO A 20 -6.84 1.90 -8.71
N ARG A 21 -5.85 2.34 -9.51
CA ARG A 21 -4.93 3.43 -9.14
C ARG A 21 -5.62 4.78 -9.39
N GLY A 22 -5.86 5.56 -8.34
CA GLY A 22 -6.19 6.98 -8.48
C GLY A 22 -4.99 7.77 -9.02
N THR A 23 -5.24 8.76 -9.87
CA THR A 23 -4.24 9.63 -10.53
C THR A 23 -3.59 10.67 -9.61
N ARG A 24 -3.99 10.71 -8.34
CA ARG A 24 -3.36 11.53 -7.30
C ARG A 24 -3.41 10.74 -6.00
N ILE A 25 -2.25 10.31 -5.53
CA ILE A 25 -2.11 9.57 -4.27
C ILE A 25 -1.44 10.55 -3.32
N ASP A 26 -2.26 11.35 -2.65
CA ASP A 26 -1.80 12.30 -1.67
C ASP A 26 -1.59 11.55 -0.34
N GLY A 27 -0.33 11.29 -0.01
CA GLY A 27 0.04 10.66 1.23
C GLY A 27 1.54 10.42 1.39
N ARG A 28 1.96 10.24 2.64
CA ARG A 28 3.33 9.97 3.03
C ARG A 28 3.38 8.97 4.17
N ILE A 29 4.55 8.36 4.33
CA ILE A 29 4.90 7.61 5.53
C ILE A 29 6.11 8.26 6.18
N SER A 30 6.11 8.28 7.51
CA SER A 30 7.28 8.63 8.30
C SER A 30 7.90 7.35 8.86
N LEU A 31 9.13 7.05 8.45
CA LEU A 31 9.87 5.85 8.81
C LEU A 31 11.28 6.22 9.27
N GLY A 32 11.64 5.86 10.51
CA GLY A 32 12.94 6.21 11.08
C GLY A 32 13.19 7.73 11.14
N GLY A 33 12.13 8.52 11.38
CA GLY A 33 12.21 9.99 11.44
C GLY A 33 12.36 10.68 10.08
N ARG A 34 12.15 9.97 8.97
CA ARG A 34 12.17 10.52 7.60
C ARG A 34 10.85 10.30 6.90
N ASP A 35 10.43 11.30 6.14
CA ASP A 35 9.19 11.25 5.36
C ASP A 35 9.47 10.73 3.94
N TYR A 36 8.60 9.83 3.47
CA TYR A 36 8.65 9.25 2.15
C TYR A 36 7.27 9.35 1.50
N LEU A 37 7.24 9.74 0.23
CA LEU A 37 5.99 9.85 -0.52
C LEU A 37 5.43 8.47 -0.85
N LEU A 38 4.12 8.32 -0.69
CA LEU A 38 3.40 7.14 -1.15
C LEU A 38 3.28 7.15 -2.67
N LYS A 39 3.64 6.02 -3.28
CA LYS A 39 3.40 5.74 -4.70
C LYS A 39 2.06 5.06 -4.90
N ASP A 40 1.69 4.16 -3.99
CA ASP A 40 0.32 3.68 -3.83
C ASP A 40 0.02 3.22 -2.41
N TRP A 41 -1.27 3.16 -2.08
CA TRP A 41 -1.74 2.54 -0.85
C TRP A 41 -3.11 1.90 -1.06
N SER A 42 -3.42 0.95 -0.19
CA SER A 42 -4.68 0.25 -0.07
C SER A 42 -4.94 0.01 1.42
N ARG A 43 -6.10 -0.54 1.76
CA ARG A 43 -6.37 -0.96 3.15
C ARG A 43 -5.30 -1.91 3.73
N ARG A 44 -4.68 -2.74 2.89
CA ARG A 44 -3.77 -3.80 3.35
C ARG A 44 -2.30 -3.37 3.41
N GLY A 45 -1.93 -2.37 2.64
CA GLY A 45 -0.52 -2.04 2.48
C GLY A 45 -0.28 -0.90 1.53
N PHE A 46 0.99 -0.65 1.25
CA PHE A 46 1.46 0.53 0.55
C PHE A 46 2.71 0.26 -0.27
N SER A 47 3.02 1.18 -1.17
CA SER A 47 4.36 1.37 -1.73
C SER A 47 4.79 2.83 -1.58
N ALA A 48 6.07 3.04 -1.28
CA ALA A 48 6.70 4.33 -1.10
C ALA A 48 7.95 4.45 -1.97
N VAL A 49 8.30 5.70 -2.31
CA VAL A 49 9.47 6.05 -3.12
C VAL A 49 10.48 6.84 -2.30
N GLY A 50 11.75 6.79 -2.73
CA GLY A 50 12.86 7.46 -2.04
C GLY A 50 13.36 6.73 -0.80
N VAL A 51 12.83 5.54 -0.50
CA VAL A 51 13.25 4.75 0.65
C VAL A 51 14.62 4.12 0.37
N GLY A 52 15.57 4.34 1.27
CA GLY A 52 16.94 3.84 1.16
C GLY A 52 17.06 2.32 1.25
N ALA A 53 18.27 1.80 1.01
CA ALA A 53 18.57 0.37 0.98
C ALA A 53 18.67 -0.30 2.37
N ASP A 54 18.24 0.39 3.43
CA ASP A 54 18.42 -0.03 4.82
C ASP A 54 17.35 -1.03 5.31
N HIS A 55 16.41 -1.38 4.42
CA HIS A 55 15.33 -2.32 4.70
C HIS A 55 15.39 -3.55 3.79
N TYR A 56 14.91 -4.66 4.33
CA TYR A 56 14.86 -5.96 3.69
C TYR A 56 13.45 -6.55 3.77
N PRO A 57 13.02 -7.34 2.76
CA PRO A 57 11.79 -8.12 2.88
C PRO A 57 11.80 -8.99 4.14
N GLY A 58 10.72 -8.91 4.92
CA GLY A 58 10.56 -9.56 6.22
C GLY A 58 10.74 -8.61 7.40
N ASP A 59 11.37 -7.44 7.21
CA ASP A 59 11.57 -6.47 8.29
C ASP A 59 10.23 -5.98 8.83
N LYS A 60 10.14 -5.88 10.16
CA LYS A 60 9.04 -5.21 10.85
C LYS A 60 9.48 -3.80 11.20
N VAL A 61 8.81 -2.82 10.61
CA VAL A 61 9.10 -1.40 10.81
C VAL A 61 7.93 -0.69 11.47
N ALA A 62 8.22 0.26 12.36
CA ALA A 62 7.22 1.19 12.87
C ALA A 62 7.14 2.39 11.93
N LEU A 63 5.93 2.88 11.67
CA LEU A 63 5.72 4.03 10.80
C LEU A 63 4.49 4.83 11.22
N THR A 64 4.52 6.12 10.89
CA THR A 64 3.34 6.98 10.87
C THR A 64 2.89 7.10 9.42
N VAL A 65 1.61 6.91 9.15
CA VAL A 65 1.00 7.07 7.82
C VAL A 65 0.16 8.34 7.83
N GLU A 66 0.27 9.14 6.78
CA GLU A 66 -0.63 10.25 6.48
C GLU A 66 -1.18 10.06 5.07
N VAL A 67 -2.50 9.95 4.96
CA VAL A 67 -3.21 9.79 3.68
C VAL A 67 -4.45 10.66 3.66
N GLU A 68 -4.88 11.07 2.47
CA GLU A 68 -6.20 11.68 2.30
C GLU A 68 -7.27 10.59 2.14
N LEU A 69 -8.33 10.68 2.93
CA LEU A 69 -9.49 9.80 2.90
C LEU A 69 -10.76 10.67 2.88
N GLU A 70 -11.57 10.57 1.82
CA GLU A 70 -12.78 11.38 1.64
C GLU A 70 -12.54 12.91 1.68
N GLY A 71 -11.36 13.37 1.22
CA GLY A 71 -10.98 14.79 1.28
C GLY A 71 -10.50 15.24 2.66
N GLU A 72 -10.44 14.35 3.64
CA GLU A 72 -9.91 14.63 4.97
C GLU A 72 -8.55 13.96 5.21
N PRO A 73 -7.60 14.62 5.89
CA PRO A 73 -6.36 13.98 6.29
C PRO A 73 -6.62 12.93 7.38
N LEU A 74 -6.11 11.73 7.15
CA LEU A 74 -6.07 10.64 8.11
C LEU A 74 -4.62 10.33 8.45
N VAL A 75 -4.26 10.55 9.73
CA VAL A 75 -2.94 10.24 10.28
C VAL A 75 -3.06 9.11 11.29
N PHE A 76 -2.19 8.11 11.20
CA PHE A 76 -2.17 7.01 12.16
C PHE A 76 -0.79 6.35 12.27
N ASP A 77 -0.48 5.85 13.46
CA ASP A 77 0.70 5.03 13.71
C ASP A 77 0.36 3.55 13.53
N CYS A 78 1.26 2.80 12.92
CA CYS A 78 1.16 1.35 12.81
C CYS A 78 2.54 0.71 12.66
N ARG A 79 2.54 -0.61 12.48
CA ARG A 79 3.71 -1.33 11.99
C ARG A 79 3.47 -1.78 10.56
N ALA A 80 4.55 -2.11 9.86
CA ALA A 80 4.45 -2.83 8.60
C ALA A 80 5.48 -3.93 8.51
N VAL A 81 5.11 -4.99 7.81
CA VAL A 81 6.07 -5.98 7.31
C VAL A 81 6.49 -5.56 5.91
N VAL A 82 7.76 -5.32 5.70
CA VAL A 82 8.33 -5.03 4.38
C VAL A 82 8.20 -6.30 3.54
N VAL A 83 7.59 -6.21 2.36
CA VAL A 83 7.37 -7.37 1.48
C VAL A 83 8.19 -7.30 0.20
N TRP A 84 8.66 -6.11 -0.18
CA TRP A 84 9.46 -5.92 -1.37
C TRP A 84 10.28 -4.63 -1.28
N VAL A 85 11.50 -4.65 -1.82
CA VAL A 85 12.41 -3.50 -1.90
C VAL A 85 13.08 -3.50 -3.27
N ASP A 86 13.07 -2.35 -3.94
CA ASP A 86 13.86 -2.08 -5.14
C ASP A 86 14.92 -1.04 -4.81
N ARG A 87 16.18 -1.49 -4.81
CA ARG A 87 17.32 -0.65 -4.42
C ARG A 87 17.74 0.32 -5.51
N GLU A 88 17.51 -0.03 -6.77
CA GLU A 88 17.86 0.83 -7.90
C GLU A 88 16.86 1.98 -8.00
N ARG A 89 15.56 1.66 -7.87
CA ARG A 89 14.48 2.64 -7.93
C ARG A 89 14.19 3.33 -6.60
N LYS A 90 14.83 2.88 -5.51
CA LYS A 90 14.57 3.34 -4.13
C LYS A 90 13.09 3.23 -3.77
N GLU A 91 12.50 2.07 -4.07
CA GLU A 91 11.10 1.79 -3.76
C GLU A 91 10.99 0.72 -2.67
N LEU A 92 9.99 0.86 -1.82
CA LEU A 92 9.66 -0.11 -0.78
C LEU A 92 8.16 -0.37 -0.81
N ALA A 93 7.75 -1.63 -0.66
CA ALA A 93 6.37 -1.99 -0.41
C ALA A 93 6.23 -2.74 0.92
N GLY A 94 5.18 -2.41 1.66
CA GLY A 94 4.90 -2.96 2.97
C GLY A 94 3.43 -3.33 3.14
N VAL A 95 3.18 -4.32 4.00
CA VAL A 95 1.84 -4.70 4.45
C VAL A 95 1.66 -4.15 5.85
N PHE A 96 0.59 -3.38 6.08
CA PHE A 96 0.31 -2.84 7.40
C PHE A 96 -0.06 -3.97 8.37
N VAL A 97 0.45 -3.86 9.59
CA VAL A 97 0.16 -4.74 10.72
C VAL A 97 -0.04 -3.89 11.98
N ASP A 98 -0.73 -4.44 12.96
CA ASP A 98 -1.01 -3.75 14.22
C ASP A 98 -1.72 -2.39 14.03
N LEU A 99 -2.61 -2.26 13.02
CA LEU A 99 -3.49 -1.09 12.89
C LEU A 99 -4.52 -1.09 14.02
N ASP A 100 -4.77 0.11 14.56
CA ASP A 100 -5.90 0.35 15.45
C ASP A 100 -7.23 0.03 14.75
N LEU A 101 -8.12 -0.67 15.46
CA LEU A 101 -9.41 -1.12 14.93
C LEU A 101 -10.28 0.05 14.43
N ARG A 102 -10.24 1.20 15.11
CA ARG A 102 -11.01 2.40 14.69
C ARG A 102 -10.50 2.95 13.37
N ILE A 103 -9.18 2.91 13.16
CA ILE A 103 -8.57 3.31 11.89
C ILE A 103 -8.94 2.31 10.79
N GLN A 104 -8.90 1.01 11.07
CA GLN A 104 -9.35 -0.03 10.13
C GLN A 104 -10.81 0.18 9.71
N GLU A 105 -11.70 0.45 10.67
CA GLU A 105 -13.11 0.72 10.41
C GLU A 105 -13.31 1.99 9.58
N ARG A 106 -12.58 3.08 9.90
CA ARG A 106 -12.66 4.34 9.14
C ARG A 106 -12.23 4.14 7.69
N ILE A 107 -11.09 3.46 7.46
CA ILE A 107 -10.61 3.13 6.11
C ILE A 107 -11.65 2.28 5.37
N MET A 108 -12.21 1.26 6.03
CA MET A 108 -13.22 0.40 5.41
C MET A 108 -14.45 1.18 4.98
N ARG A 109 -15.04 1.99 5.88
CA ARG A 109 -16.24 2.77 5.59
C ARG A 109 -16.04 3.68 4.37
N ALA A 110 -14.94 4.42 4.35
CA ALA A 110 -14.63 5.34 3.27
C ALA A 110 -14.41 4.66 1.91
N LEU A 111 -13.69 3.53 1.89
CA LEU A 111 -13.46 2.79 0.65
C LEU A 111 -14.75 2.18 0.10
N PHE A 112 -15.69 1.75 0.96
CA PHE A 112 -16.99 1.25 0.52
C PHE A 112 -17.92 2.37 0.04
N ALA A 113 -17.94 3.52 0.72
CA ALA A 113 -18.74 4.68 0.31
C ALA A 113 -18.37 5.13 -1.11
N ARG A 114 -17.07 5.33 -1.35
CA ARG A 114 -16.55 5.68 -2.67
C ARG A 114 -16.91 4.66 -3.76
N ARG A 115 -16.82 3.36 -3.44
CA ARG A 115 -17.15 2.29 -4.38
C ARG A 115 -18.64 2.25 -4.74
N ALA A 116 -19.53 2.67 -3.84
CA ALA A 116 -20.95 2.77 -4.11
C ALA A 116 -21.27 3.98 -5.03
N GLU A 117 -20.61 5.12 -4.80
CA GLU A 117 -20.75 6.33 -5.64
C GLU A 117 -20.25 6.10 -7.06
N GLU A 118 -19.08 5.48 -7.23
CA GLU A 118 -18.51 5.16 -8.55
C GLU A 118 -19.40 4.18 -9.34
N GLN A 119 -20.11 3.26 -8.67
CA GLN A 119 -21.08 2.36 -9.32
C GLN A 119 -22.37 3.06 -9.73
N ASN A 120 -22.85 4.03 -8.95
CA ASN A 120 -24.04 4.81 -9.29
C ASN A 120 -23.80 5.77 -10.47
N LEU A 121 -22.58 6.28 -10.64
CA LEU A 121 -22.19 7.12 -11.78
C LEU A 121 -21.93 6.32 -13.06
N GLY A 122 -21.69 5.01 -12.95
CA GLY A 122 -21.45 4.11 -14.09
C GLY A 122 -22.70 3.44 -14.66
N ALA A 123 -23.88 3.66 -14.08
CA ALA A 123 -25.13 3.14 -14.63
C ALA A 123 -25.49 3.91 -15.92
N PRO A 124 -25.60 3.25 -17.09
CA PRO A 124 -26.03 3.93 -18.30
C PRO A 124 -27.45 4.46 -18.05
N LEU A 125 -27.66 5.75 -18.30
CA LEU A 125 -28.98 6.35 -18.41
C LEU A 125 -29.71 5.62 -19.54
N HIS A 126 -30.51 4.60 -19.19
CA HIS A 126 -31.47 4.02 -20.11
C HIS A 126 -32.56 5.06 -20.37
N VAL A 127 -32.45 5.73 -21.52
CA VAL A 127 -33.54 6.45 -22.19
C VAL A 127 -34.01 5.57 -23.35
#